data_AF-A0A1S9RAM2-F1
#
_entry.id   AF-A0A1S9RAM2-F1
#
_cell.length_a   1.000
_cell.length_b   1.000
_cell.length_c   1.000
_cell.angle_alpha   90.00
_cell.angle_beta   90.00
_cell.angle_gamma   90.00
#
_symmetry.space_group_name_H-M   'P 1'
#
loop_
_entity.id
_entity.type
_entity.pdbx_description
1 polymer ?
#
loop_
_entity_poly.entity_id
_entity_poly.type
_entity_poly.pdbx_seq_one_letter_code
_entity_poly.pdbx_strand_id
1 'polypeptide(L)'
;MCSILSSMEWILESLGARNTVQSYRWSLRSRKQENILADIVWTEYRLSKLAQREKVFEEIIQRQQNKVGAEKGALDMSPVQKEIFLELDQKSWIYLRRWWQLRMSLPDGPVSRGFELHRSNPKWYMHPVLVERCAGEGGCCSRDCGCCAQRVSDFEREHGAGHCVASCGCCRNARGFDLTSDLKNELDVKDESYRLLMLKASTFGLGSSTKGEYCDFSKRSEEEGYKLV
;
A
#
# COMPACT_ATOMS: atom_id res chain seq x y z
N MET A 1 35.72 4.51 0.25
CA MET A 1 34.47 4.66 -0.55
C MET A 1 33.23 5.00 0.29
N CYS A 2 33.15 4.65 1.58
CA CYS A 2 31.96 4.92 2.42
C CYS A 2 31.76 6.42 2.79
N SER A 3 32.82 7.23 2.85
CA SER A 3 32.71 8.64 3.26
C SER A 3 32.07 9.54 2.19
N ILE A 4 32.45 9.39 0.91
CA ILE A 4 32.01 10.28 -0.18
C ILE A 4 30.51 10.10 -0.51
N LEU A 5 30.01 8.86 -0.51
CA LEU A 5 28.59 8.58 -0.75
C LEU A 5 27.71 9.15 0.38
N SER A 6 28.21 9.11 1.61
CA SER A 6 27.54 9.70 2.77
C SER A 6 27.56 11.23 2.71
N SER A 7 28.66 11.83 2.24
CA SER A 7 28.76 13.29 2.05
C SER A 7 27.75 13.82 1.02
N MET A 8 27.53 13.12 -0.09
CA MET A 8 26.62 13.58 -1.15
C MET A 8 25.15 13.48 -0.75
N GLU A 9 24.74 12.41 -0.05
CA GLU A 9 23.39 12.34 0.52
C GLU A 9 23.14 13.48 1.51
N TRP A 10 24.09 13.72 2.43
CA TRP A 10 23.96 14.75 3.45
C TRP A 10 23.81 16.14 2.84
N ILE A 11 24.55 16.44 1.77
CA ILE A 11 24.41 17.70 1.02
C ILE A 11 23.00 17.81 0.44
N LEU A 12 22.51 16.78 -0.25
CA LEU A 12 21.18 16.80 -0.88
C LEU A 12 20.04 16.91 0.14
N GLU A 13 20.18 16.26 1.30
CA GLU A 13 19.24 16.37 2.42
C GLU A 13 19.25 17.78 3.01
N SER A 14 20.43 18.36 3.22
CA SER A 14 20.59 19.73 3.77
C SER A 14 19.99 20.80 2.85
N LEU A 15 19.94 20.54 1.55
CA LEU A 15 19.30 21.41 0.55
C LEU A 15 17.77 21.24 0.47
N GLY A 16 17.17 20.34 1.26
CA GLY A 16 15.73 20.07 1.24
C GLY A 16 15.23 19.41 -0.06
N ALA A 17 16.15 18.91 -0.90
CA ALA A 17 15.82 18.39 -2.23
C ALA A 17 15.37 16.92 -2.16
N ARG A 18 14.22 16.65 -1.53
CA ARG A 18 13.70 15.29 -1.26
C ARG A 18 13.68 14.38 -2.50
N ASN A 19 13.16 14.87 -3.62
CA ASN A 19 13.08 14.06 -4.86
C ASN A 19 14.47 13.78 -5.44
N THR A 20 15.40 14.73 -5.32
CA THR A 20 16.77 14.58 -5.79
C THR A 20 17.53 13.55 -4.96
N VAL A 21 17.43 13.61 -3.62
CA VAL A 21 18.06 12.62 -2.74
C VAL A 21 17.45 11.22 -2.93
N GLN A 22 16.13 11.11 -3.08
CA GLN A 22 15.49 9.82 -3.34
C GLN A 22 15.89 9.24 -4.70
N SER A 23 15.99 10.08 -5.74
CA SER A 23 16.48 9.65 -7.06
C SER A 23 17.94 9.17 -7.00
N TYR A 24 18.79 9.88 -6.24
CA TYR A 24 20.16 9.46 -6.00
C TYR A 24 20.23 8.11 -5.29
N ARG A 25 19.50 7.93 -4.18
CA ARG A 25 19.41 6.65 -3.45
C ARG A 25 18.95 5.50 -4.33
N TRP A 26 17.92 5.74 -5.13
CA TRP A 26 17.42 4.77 -6.09
C TRP A 26 18.50 4.34 -7.10
N SER A 27 19.32 5.29 -7.57
CA SER A 27 20.39 4.98 -8.52
C SER A 27 21.50 4.09 -7.95
N LEU A 28 21.68 4.09 -6.63
CA LEU A 28 22.69 3.30 -5.92
C LEU A 28 22.27 1.86 -5.61
N ARG A 29 21.04 1.47 -5.91
CA ARG A 29 20.53 0.14 -5.58
C ARG A 29 21.23 -0.95 -6.39
N SER A 30 21.52 -2.07 -5.74
CA SER A 30 21.89 -3.32 -6.40
C SER A 30 20.65 -4.07 -6.90
N ARG A 31 20.83 -4.98 -7.86
CA ARG A 31 19.76 -5.88 -8.32
C ARG A 31 19.17 -6.73 -7.19
N LYS A 32 19.99 -7.12 -6.21
CA LYS A 32 19.52 -7.84 -5.01
C LYS A 32 18.56 -6.99 -4.19
N GLN A 33 18.90 -5.72 -3.94
CA GLN A 33 18.04 -4.80 -3.20
C GLN A 33 16.74 -4.51 -3.96
N GLU A 34 16.81 -4.34 -5.28
CA GLU A 34 15.61 -4.16 -6.12
C GLU A 34 14.64 -5.33 -5.98
N ASN A 35 15.15 -6.57 -6.04
CA ASN A 35 14.33 -7.77 -5.84
C ASN A 35 13.68 -7.81 -4.44
N ILE A 36 14.43 -7.48 -3.39
CA ILE A 36 13.90 -7.43 -2.01
C ILE A 36 12.78 -6.39 -1.90
N LEU A 37 13.01 -5.17 -2.40
CA LEU A 37 12.00 -4.11 -2.39
C LEU A 37 10.73 -4.52 -3.16
N ALA A 38 10.91 -5.21 -4.27
CA ALA A 38 9.78 -5.64 -5.08
C ALA A 38 8.98 -6.77 -4.40
N ASP A 39 9.66 -7.66 -3.68
CA ASP A 39 9.01 -8.66 -2.82
C ASP A 39 8.27 -7.99 -1.65
N ILE A 40 8.79 -6.90 -1.09
CA ILE A 40 8.09 -6.09 -0.08
C ILE A 40 6.77 -5.55 -0.65
N VAL A 41 6.83 -4.85 -1.79
CA VAL A 41 5.64 -4.28 -2.45
C VAL A 41 4.60 -5.36 -2.78
N TRP A 42 5.05 -6.53 -3.23
CA TRP A 42 4.13 -7.65 -3.49
C TRP A 42 3.53 -8.24 -2.22
N THR A 43 4.30 -8.30 -1.14
CA THR A 43 3.80 -8.78 0.16
C THR A 43 2.74 -7.83 0.71
N GLU A 44 2.94 -6.52 0.57
CA GLU A 44 1.96 -5.48 0.96
C GLU A 44 0.70 -5.53 0.11
N TYR A 45 0.83 -5.78 -1.19
CA TYR A 45 -0.32 -6.01 -2.06
C TYR A 45 -1.17 -7.19 -1.56
N ARG A 46 -0.54 -8.30 -1.17
CA ARG A 46 -1.23 -9.47 -0.62
C ARG A 46 -1.89 -9.17 0.72
N LEU A 47 -1.22 -8.43 1.61
CA LEU A 47 -1.79 -7.95 2.87
C LEU A 47 -3.02 -7.07 2.61
N SER A 48 -2.92 -6.12 1.69
CA SER A 48 -4.03 -5.26 1.25
C SER A 48 -5.20 -6.08 0.70
N LYS A 49 -4.91 -7.15 -0.08
CA LYS A 49 -5.91 -8.08 -0.62
C LYS A 49 -6.66 -8.81 0.49
N LEU A 50 -5.95 -9.28 1.52
CA LEU A 50 -6.55 -9.97 2.67
C LEU A 50 -7.41 -9.02 3.51
N ALA A 51 -6.87 -7.86 3.87
CA ALA A 51 -7.60 -6.84 4.65
C ALA A 51 -8.89 -6.40 3.92
N GLN A 52 -8.83 -6.21 2.60
CA GLN A 52 -10.01 -5.88 1.80
C GLN A 52 -11.04 -7.02 1.74
N ARG A 53 -10.60 -8.29 1.71
CA ARG A 53 -11.51 -9.44 1.76
C ARG A 53 -12.21 -9.52 3.11
N GLU A 54 -11.47 -9.35 4.18
CA GLU A 54 -11.97 -9.35 5.55
C GLU A 54 -13.08 -8.31 5.73
N LYS A 55 -12.83 -7.05 5.36
CA LYS A 55 -13.85 -5.98 5.39
C LYS A 55 -15.12 -6.33 4.61
N VAL A 56 -14.97 -6.97 3.45
CA VAL A 56 -16.13 -7.44 2.67
C VAL A 56 -16.90 -8.54 3.42
N PHE A 57 -16.20 -9.46 4.08
CA PHE A 57 -16.85 -10.50 4.88
C PHE A 57 -17.57 -9.92 6.10
N GLU A 58 -16.96 -8.98 6.81
CA GLU A 58 -17.59 -8.25 7.91
C GLU A 58 -18.87 -7.54 7.45
N GLU A 59 -18.80 -6.82 6.31
CA GLU A 59 -19.97 -6.17 5.71
C GLU A 59 -21.08 -7.16 5.36
N ILE A 60 -20.73 -8.36 4.88
CA ILE A 60 -21.71 -9.42 4.57
C ILE A 60 -22.38 -9.95 5.84
N ILE A 61 -21.59 -10.27 6.88
CA ILE A 61 -22.10 -10.79 8.16
C ILE A 61 -23.01 -9.75 8.81
N GLN A 62 -22.56 -8.50 8.87
CA GLN A 62 -23.36 -7.41 9.43
C GLN A 62 -24.70 -7.24 8.68
N ARG A 63 -24.70 -7.33 7.35
CA ARG A 63 -25.93 -7.28 6.55
C ARG A 63 -26.85 -8.46 6.81
N GLN A 64 -26.32 -9.65 7.06
CA GLN A 64 -27.12 -10.83 7.40
C GLN A 64 -27.77 -10.66 8.78
N GLN A 65 -27.02 -10.23 9.78
CA GLN A 65 -27.53 -10.00 11.14
C GLN A 65 -28.59 -8.90 11.19
N ASN A 66 -28.37 -7.79 10.48
CA ASN A 66 -29.34 -6.69 10.39
C ASN A 66 -30.69 -7.15 9.79
N LYS A 67 -30.70 -8.17 8.93
CA LYS A 67 -31.95 -8.73 8.36
C LYS A 67 -32.71 -9.61 9.35
N VAL A 68 -32.01 -10.22 10.31
CA VAL A 68 -32.60 -11.14 11.31
C VAL A 68 -33.01 -10.37 12.58
N GLY A 69 -32.80 -9.05 12.64
CA GLY A 69 -33.15 -8.23 13.79
C GLY A 69 -32.26 -8.48 15.01
N ALA A 70 -31.04 -9.01 14.80
CA ALA A 70 -30.08 -9.20 15.88
C ALA A 70 -29.68 -7.86 16.51
N GLU A 71 -29.56 -7.82 17.84
CA GLU A 71 -29.09 -6.65 18.58
C GLU A 71 -27.71 -6.21 18.09
N LYS A 72 -27.45 -4.89 18.10
CA LYS A 72 -26.12 -4.33 17.81
C LYS A 72 -25.13 -4.79 18.89
N GLY A 73 -24.40 -5.87 18.60
CA GLY A 73 -23.35 -6.45 19.44
C GLY A 73 -22.19 -6.97 18.58
N ALA A 74 -21.31 -7.79 19.18
CA ALA A 74 -20.23 -8.46 18.46
C ALA A 74 -20.77 -9.28 17.27
N LEU A 75 -19.99 -9.38 16.17
CA LEU A 75 -20.37 -10.18 15.01
C LEU A 75 -20.57 -11.65 15.43
N ASP A 76 -21.83 -12.07 15.57
CA ASP A 76 -22.19 -13.48 15.72
C ASP A 76 -21.91 -14.25 14.42
N MET A 77 -20.79 -14.97 14.43
CA MET A 77 -20.30 -15.73 13.28
C MET A 77 -20.66 -17.21 13.39
N SER A 78 -21.19 -17.76 12.30
CA SER A 78 -21.34 -19.19 12.13
C SER A 78 -19.98 -19.91 12.16
N PRO A 79 -19.93 -21.23 12.42
CA PRO A 79 -18.67 -21.99 12.40
C PRO A 79 -17.89 -21.83 11.09
N VAL A 80 -18.58 -21.81 9.95
CA VAL A 80 -17.99 -21.60 8.62
C VAL A 80 -17.39 -20.21 8.48
N GLN A 81 -18.06 -19.18 9.00
CA GLN A 81 -17.53 -17.81 8.99
C GLN A 81 -16.27 -17.71 9.85
N LYS A 82 -16.27 -18.31 11.04
CA LYS A 82 -15.09 -18.35 11.92
C LYS A 82 -13.90 -19.03 11.24
N GLU A 83 -14.12 -20.11 10.50
CA GLU A 83 -13.07 -20.81 9.75
C GLU A 83 -12.46 -19.91 8.65
N ILE A 84 -13.29 -19.12 7.95
CA ILE A 84 -12.82 -18.16 6.95
C ILE A 84 -11.95 -17.07 7.59
N PHE A 85 -12.38 -16.48 8.72
CA PHE A 85 -11.57 -15.47 9.42
C PHE A 85 -10.25 -16.06 9.92
N LEU A 86 -10.27 -17.27 10.47
CA LEU A 86 -9.05 -17.98 10.88
C LEU A 86 -8.08 -18.17 9.71
N GLU A 87 -8.57 -18.52 8.52
CA GLU A 87 -7.74 -18.63 7.32
C GLU A 87 -7.13 -17.27 6.92
N LEU A 88 -7.91 -16.18 6.99
CA LEU A 88 -7.44 -14.83 6.69
C LEU A 88 -6.37 -14.37 7.69
N ASP A 89 -6.56 -14.66 8.98
CA ASP A 89 -5.59 -14.35 10.04
C ASP A 89 -4.28 -15.11 9.85
N GLN A 90 -4.35 -16.42 9.60
CA GLN A 90 -3.17 -17.24 9.35
C GLN A 90 -2.37 -16.72 8.14
N LYS A 91 -3.05 -16.39 7.04
CA LYS A 91 -2.40 -15.83 5.84
C LYS A 91 -1.79 -14.47 6.11
N SER A 92 -2.50 -13.62 6.85
CA SER A 92 -2.00 -12.29 7.22
C SER A 92 -0.78 -12.38 8.11
N TRP A 93 -0.77 -13.29 9.08
CA TRP A 93 0.40 -13.56 9.93
C TRP A 93 1.61 -13.99 9.11
N ILE A 94 1.43 -14.91 8.15
CA ILE A 94 2.50 -15.38 7.25
C ILE A 94 3.08 -14.19 6.46
N TYR A 95 2.23 -13.37 5.83
CA TYR A 95 2.70 -12.26 5.01
C TYR A 95 3.31 -11.13 5.82
N LEU A 96 2.79 -10.83 7.00
CA LEU A 96 3.40 -9.84 7.90
C LEU A 96 4.80 -10.29 8.33
N ARG A 97 4.96 -11.56 8.68
CA ARG A 97 6.28 -12.12 9.01
C ARG A 97 7.24 -12.08 7.83
N ARG A 98 6.76 -12.41 6.63
CA ARG A 98 7.54 -12.30 5.39
C ARG A 98 7.97 -10.86 5.12
N TRP A 99 7.09 -9.89 5.35
CA TRP A 99 7.39 -8.47 5.19
C TRP A 99 8.55 -8.08 6.11
N TRP A 100 8.49 -8.43 7.40
CA TRP A 100 9.56 -8.14 8.36
C TRP A 100 10.88 -8.82 7.99
N GLN A 101 10.85 -10.08 7.54
CA GLN A 101 12.05 -10.77 7.07
C GLN A 101 12.70 -10.06 5.87
N LEU A 102 11.90 -9.62 4.90
CA LEU A 102 12.38 -8.88 3.74
C LEU A 102 12.95 -7.53 4.15
N ARG A 103 12.24 -6.80 5.01
CA ARG A 103 12.69 -5.51 5.55
C ARG A 103 14.03 -5.63 6.27
N MET A 104 14.21 -6.66 7.10
CA MET A 104 15.47 -6.93 7.80
C MET A 104 16.58 -7.44 6.85
N SER A 105 16.22 -7.95 5.68
CA SER A 105 17.18 -8.37 4.65
C SER A 105 17.71 -7.20 3.82
N LEU A 106 17.11 -6.01 3.92
CA LEU A 106 17.66 -4.80 3.31
C LEU A 106 18.87 -4.32 4.13
N PRO A 107 20.07 -4.26 3.54
CA PRO A 107 21.24 -3.77 4.25
C PRO A 107 21.11 -2.28 4.52
N ASP A 108 21.68 -1.85 5.65
CA ASP A 108 21.80 -0.43 5.98
C ASP A 108 22.55 0.31 4.87
N GLY A 109 22.01 1.46 4.47
CA GLY A 109 22.55 2.25 3.37
C GLY A 109 21.52 3.15 2.71
N PRO A 110 21.90 3.79 1.59
CA PRO A 110 21.07 4.74 0.85
C PRO A 110 19.68 4.19 0.50
N VAL A 111 19.62 2.92 0.11
CA VAL A 111 18.36 2.25 -0.26
C VAL A 111 17.42 2.11 0.94
N SER A 112 17.93 1.59 2.07
CA SER A 112 17.15 1.42 3.30
C SER A 112 16.68 2.78 3.84
N ARG A 113 17.56 3.80 3.86
CA ARG A 113 17.21 5.18 4.24
C ARG A 113 16.14 5.79 3.35
N GLY A 114 16.21 5.55 2.04
CA GLY A 114 15.20 6.07 1.11
C GLY A 114 13.84 5.42 1.30
N PHE A 115 13.82 4.10 1.55
CA PHE A 115 12.63 3.37 1.94
C PHE A 115 12.01 3.96 3.22
N GLU A 116 12.78 4.07 4.30
CA GLU A 116 12.30 4.61 5.58
C GLU A 116 11.81 6.06 5.47
N LEU A 117 12.54 6.92 4.76
CA LEU A 117 12.14 8.30 4.54
C LEU A 117 10.80 8.40 3.81
N HIS A 118 10.54 7.50 2.84
CA HIS A 118 9.25 7.49 2.16
C HIS A 118 8.14 6.94 3.08
N ARG A 119 8.42 5.87 3.82
CA ARG A 119 7.45 5.19 4.70
C ARG A 119 7.15 5.92 6.01
N SER A 120 7.97 6.89 6.41
CA SER A 120 7.66 7.77 7.54
C SER A 120 6.44 8.66 7.30
N ASN A 121 6.00 8.83 6.04
CA ASN A 121 4.71 9.44 5.73
C ASN A 121 3.60 8.36 5.86
N PRO A 122 2.64 8.49 6.80
CA PRO A 122 1.56 7.51 6.94
C PRO A 122 0.67 7.40 5.71
N LYS A 123 0.65 8.44 4.84
CA LYS A 123 -0.07 8.45 3.55
C LYS A 123 0.86 8.18 2.36
N TRP A 124 1.99 7.49 2.55
CA TRP A 124 2.93 7.14 1.47
C TRP A 124 2.23 6.48 0.27
N TYR A 125 1.23 5.64 0.52
CA TYR A 125 0.48 4.90 -0.49
C TYR A 125 -0.46 5.79 -1.32
N MET A 126 -0.70 7.03 -0.90
CA MET A 126 -1.46 8.05 -1.65
C MET A 126 -0.58 8.83 -2.64
N HIS A 127 0.64 8.36 -2.90
CA HIS A 127 1.51 8.95 -3.92
C HIS A 127 0.77 9.02 -5.28
N PRO A 128 0.87 10.13 -6.04
CA PRO A 128 0.06 10.35 -7.25
C PRO A 128 0.11 9.24 -8.28
N VAL A 129 1.29 8.65 -8.55
CA VAL A 129 1.41 7.48 -9.44
C VAL A 129 0.55 6.30 -8.99
N LEU A 130 0.42 6.07 -7.68
CA LEU A 130 -0.39 4.98 -7.13
C LEU A 130 -1.89 5.31 -7.23
N VAL A 131 -2.25 6.58 -7.06
CA VAL A 131 -3.61 7.11 -7.23
C VAL A 131 -4.05 7.01 -8.69
N GLU A 132 -3.22 7.49 -9.62
CA GLU A 132 -3.46 7.42 -11.06
C GLU A 132 -3.60 5.98 -11.53
N ARG A 133 -2.76 5.08 -11.04
CA ARG A 133 -2.91 3.65 -11.29
C ARG A 133 -4.26 3.14 -10.83
N CYS A 134 -4.63 3.44 -9.58
CA CYS A 134 -5.90 3.02 -9.03
C CYS A 134 -7.07 3.54 -9.87
N ALA A 135 -7.03 4.80 -10.32
CA ALA A 135 -8.04 5.39 -11.17
C ALA A 135 -8.08 4.75 -12.57
N GLY A 136 -6.92 4.55 -13.21
CA GLY A 136 -6.78 3.97 -14.54
C GLY A 136 -7.22 2.49 -14.61
N GLU A 137 -7.08 1.75 -13.51
CA GLU A 137 -7.61 0.38 -13.37
C GLU A 137 -9.13 0.37 -13.03
N GLY A 138 -9.81 1.52 -13.05
CA GLY A 138 -11.23 1.62 -12.68
C GLY A 138 -11.49 1.43 -11.18
N GLY A 139 -10.52 1.74 -10.33
CA GLY A 139 -10.57 1.60 -8.88
C GLY A 139 -11.29 2.73 -8.14
N CYS A 140 -11.25 2.73 -6.80
CA CYS A 140 -11.93 3.75 -5.96
C CYS A 140 -11.51 5.18 -6.31
N CYS A 141 -10.26 5.39 -6.75
CA CYS A 141 -9.72 6.73 -7.01
C CYS A 141 -10.28 7.40 -8.26
N SER A 142 -10.97 6.70 -9.16
CA SER A 142 -11.71 7.34 -10.27
C SER A 142 -13.15 7.72 -9.91
N ARG A 143 -13.63 7.34 -8.71
CA ARG A 143 -15.00 7.54 -8.25
C ARG A 143 -15.12 8.48 -7.05
N ASP A 144 -13.99 9.00 -6.57
CA ASP A 144 -13.91 9.92 -5.44
C ASP A 144 -14.64 9.45 -4.16
N CYS A 145 -14.79 8.13 -3.97
CA CYS A 145 -15.50 7.59 -2.81
C CYS A 145 -14.71 7.67 -1.49
N GLY A 146 -13.52 8.28 -1.48
CA GLY A 146 -12.67 8.44 -0.29
C GLY A 146 -12.03 7.16 0.27
N CYS A 147 -12.51 5.99 -0.17
CA CYS A 147 -12.20 4.68 0.40
C CYS A 147 -10.70 4.38 0.53
N CYS A 148 -9.86 4.86 -0.40
CA CYS A 148 -8.42 4.60 -0.37
C CYS A 148 -7.70 5.50 0.64
N ALA A 149 -8.06 6.76 0.75
CA ALA A 149 -7.42 7.71 1.67
C ALA A 149 -7.65 7.33 3.14
N GLN A 150 -8.78 6.68 3.44
CA GLN A 150 -9.18 6.26 4.80
C GLN A 150 -8.62 4.90 5.23
N ARG A 151 -7.78 4.25 4.41
CA ARG A 151 -7.37 2.86 4.70
C ARG A 151 -6.48 2.68 5.92
N VAL A 152 -5.71 3.69 6.32
CA VAL A 152 -4.88 3.60 7.54
C VAL A 152 -5.76 3.51 8.79
N SER A 153 -6.89 4.21 8.82
CA SER A 153 -7.83 4.16 9.95
C SER A 153 -8.73 2.94 9.95
N ASP A 154 -8.95 2.34 8.78
CA ASP A 154 -9.94 1.27 8.60
C ASP A 154 -9.40 -0.15 8.85
N PHE A 155 -8.08 -0.32 8.98
CA PHE A 155 -7.48 -1.64 9.16
C PHE A 155 -6.69 -1.72 10.46
N GLU A 156 -7.05 -2.68 11.31
CA GLU A 156 -6.20 -3.11 12.43
C GLU A 156 -4.83 -3.65 11.94
N ARG A 157 -4.75 -4.03 10.65
CA ARG A 157 -3.52 -4.51 10.01
C ARG A 157 -2.76 -3.35 9.37
N GLU A 158 -1.84 -2.76 10.13
CA GLU A 158 -0.95 -1.63 9.79
C GLU A 158 -0.28 -1.74 8.39
N HIS A 159 0.01 -2.95 7.92
CA HIS A 159 0.72 -3.20 6.66
C HIS A 159 -0.21 -3.46 5.45
N GLY A 160 -1.53 -3.30 5.64
CA GLY A 160 -2.56 -3.41 4.60
C GLY A 160 -2.98 -2.07 3.97
N ALA A 161 -2.31 -0.98 4.34
CA ALA A 161 -2.56 0.34 3.75
C ALA A 161 -2.10 0.39 2.29
N GLY A 162 -3.03 0.66 1.37
CA GLY A 162 -2.74 0.68 -0.07
C GLY A 162 -4.01 0.83 -0.91
N HIS A 163 -3.88 1.09 -2.20
CA HIS A 163 -5.06 1.24 -3.06
C HIS A 163 -5.92 -0.03 -3.16
N CYS A 164 -7.16 0.14 -3.63
CA CYS A 164 -8.04 -1.00 -3.84
C CYS A 164 -7.40 -2.03 -4.79
N VAL A 165 -7.60 -3.29 -4.47
CA VAL A 165 -7.32 -4.42 -5.36
C VAL A 165 -8.65 -5.05 -5.77
N ALA A 166 -8.60 -6.13 -6.56
CA ALA A 166 -9.79 -6.81 -7.06
C ALA A 166 -10.77 -7.29 -5.96
N SER A 167 -10.33 -7.40 -4.70
CA SER A 167 -11.16 -7.77 -3.54
C SER A 167 -11.86 -6.61 -2.84
N CYS A 168 -11.67 -5.35 -3.27
CA CYS A 168 -12.32 -4.21 -2.64
C CYS A 168 -13.85 -4.27 -2.78
N GLY A 169 -14.58 -4.15 -1.66
CA GLY A 169 -16.05 -4.09 -1.63
C GLY A 169 -16.64 -2.98 -2.50
N CYS A 170 -16.09 -1.76 -2.44
CA CYS A 170 -16.53 -0.66 -3.29
C CYS A 170 -16.37 -0.96 -4.78
N CYS A 171 -15.22 -1.53 -5.19
CA CYS A 171 -14.97 -1.90 -6.58
C CYS A 171 -15.85 -3.07 -7.01
N ARG A 172 -16.07 -4.06 -6.14
CA ARG A 172 -16.99 -5.18 -6.36
C ARG A 172 -18.41 -4.67 -6.63
N ASN A 173 -18.92 -3.78 -5.78
CA ASN A 173 -20.27 -3.22 -5.93
C ASN A 173 -20.39 -2.39 -7.21
N ALA A 174 -19.40 -1.54 -7.52
CA ALA A 174 -19.39 -0.73 -8.74
C ALA A 174 -19.34 -1.60 -10.01
N ARG A 175 -18.61 -2.71 -9.97
CA ARG A 175 -18.48 -3.66 -11.08
C ARG A 175 -19.72 -4.55 -11.26
N GLY A 176 -20.49 -4.80 -10.20
CA GLY A 176 -21.77 -5.52 -10.26
C GLY A 176 -21.68 -7.05 -10.35
N PHE A 177 -20.49 -7.64 -10.26
CA PHE A 177 -20.30 -9.10 -10.26
C PHE A 177 -19.15 -9.53 -9.33
N ASP A 178 -18.99 -10.83 -9.11
CA ASP A 178 -17.83 -11.39 -8.41
C ASP A 178 -16.78 -11.91 -9.37
N LEU A 179 -15.51 -11.68 -9.04
CA LEU A 179 -14.40 -12.31 -9.77
C LEU A 179 -14.07 -13.65 -9.11
N THR A 180 -13.94 -14.69 -9.93
CA THR A 180 -13.39 -15.98 -9.53
C THR A 180 -11.94 -15.84 -9.09
N SER A 181 -11.38 -16.88 -8.46
CA SER A 181 -9.94 -16.94 -8.16
C SER A 181 -9.09 -16.71 -9.41
N ASP A 182 -9.50 -17.31 -10.52
CA ASP A 182 -8.69 -17.39 -11.73
C ASP A 182 -8.63 -16.02 -12.41
N LEU A 183 -9.77 -15.34 -12.54
CA LEU A 183 -9.83 -13.96 -13.06
C LEU A 183 -9.07 -12.99 -12.16
N LYS A 184 -9.07 -13.18 -10.83
CA LYS A 184 -8.25 -12.37 -9.93
C LYS A 184 -6.76 -12.59 -10.17
N ASN A 185 -6.34 -13.80 -10.51
CA ASN A 185 -4.94 -14.11 -10.77
C ASN A 185 -4.47 -13.55 -12.12
N GLU A 186 -5.34 -13.54 -13.14
CA GLU A 186 -5.05 -12.90 -14.43
C GLU A 186 -4.78 -11.39 -14.27
N LEU A 187 -5.54 -10.71 -13.39
CA LEU A 187 -5.33 -9.29 -13.07
C LEU A 187 -4.04 -9.02 -12.27
N ASP A 188 -3.45 -10.05 -11.64
CA ASP A 188 -2.24 -9.93 -10.83
C ASP A 188 -0.95 -9.99 -11.71
N VAL A 189 -1.05 -10.35 -13.00
CA VAL A 189 0.09 -10.41 -13.94
C VAL A 189 0.42 -9.01 -14.46
N LYS A 190 1.68 -8.58 -14.31
CA LYS A 190 2.12 -7.22 -14.65
C LYS A 190 3.44 -7.22 -15.42
N ASP A 191 3.52 -6.35 -16.42
CA ASP A 191 4.72 -6.09 -17.20
C ASP A 191 5.87 -5.52 -16.35
N GLU A 192 7.12 -5.75 -16.78
CA GLU A 192 8.32 -5.37 -16.04
C GLU A 192 8.49 -3.85 -15.91
N SER A 193 8.12 -3.09 -16.95
CA SER A 193 8.19 -1.62 -16.91
C SER A 193 7.24 -1.04 -15.87
N TYR A 194 6.06 -1.67 -15.73
CA TYR A 194 5.04 -1.32 -14.77
C TYR A 194 5.44 -1.67 -13.34
N ARG A 195 6.08 -2.83 -13.17
CA ARG A 195 6.66 -3.25 -11.87
C ARG A 195 7.69 -2.25 -11.36
N LEU A 196 8.56 -1.74 -12.24
CA LEU A 196 9.59 -0.77 -11.86
C LEU A 196 9.02 0.59 -11.43
N LEU A 197 7.98 1.08 -12.13
CA LEU A 197 7.29 2.32 -11.76
C LEU A 197 6.61 2.18 -10.39
N MET A 198 5.92 1.07 -10.17
CA MET A 198 5.29 0.77 -8.89
C MET A 198 6.31 0.66 -7.76
N LEU A 199 7.46 0.05 -8.04
CA LEU A 199 8.53 -0.06 -7.07
C LEU A 199 9.04 1.32 -6.66
N LYS A 200 9.38 2.19 -7.63
CA LYS A 200 9.82 3.57 -7.39
C LYS A 200 8.83 4.38 -6.55
N ALA A 201 7.56 4.35 -6.93
CA ALA A 201 6.51 5.09 -6.24
C ALA A 201 6.33 4.58 -4.81
N SER A 202 6.18 3.25 -4.62
CA SER A 202 5.89 2.64 -3.32
C SER A 202 7.06 2.58 -2.35
N THR A 203 8.30 2.73 -2.83
CA THR A 203 9.50 2.60 -1.98
C THR A 203 10.32 3.87 -1.86
N PHE A 204 10.27 4.78 -2.83
CA PHE A 204 11.03 6.04 -2.79
C PHE A 204 10.17 7.28 -2.97
N GLY A 205 8.88 7.14 -3.26
CA GLY A 205 8.00 8.27 -3.61
C GLY A 205 8.46 8.97 -4.89
N LEU A 206 8.92 8.20 -5.87
CA LEU A 206 9.40 8.71 -7.15
C LEU A 206 8.40 8.44 -8.27
N GLY A 207 8.19 9.44 -9.14
CA GLY A 207 7.34 9.36 -10.31
C GLY A 207 8.02 8.82 -11.59
N SER A 208 7.26 8.79 -12.69
CA SER A 208 7.73 8.39 -14.02
C SER A 208 8.58 9.46 -14.73
N SER A 209 8.64 10.70 -14.20
CA SER A 209 9.38 11.81 -14.80
C SER A 209 10.17 12.61 -13.77
N THR A 210 11.44 12.89 -14.08
CA THR A 210 12.37 13.78 -13.36
C THR A 210 12.03 15.26 -13.52
N LYS A 211 10.77 15.62 -13.74
CA LYS A 211 10.33 17.02 -13.67
C LYS A 211 9.81 17.27 -12.27
N GLY A 212 10.64 17.98 -11.50
CA GLY A 212 10.36 18.35 -10.13
C GLY A 212 9.15 19.26 -10.04
N GLU A 213 7.97 18.66 -9.94
CA GLU A 213 6.70 19.30 -9.59
C GLU A 213 5.74 18.19 -9.16
N TYR A 214 6.07 17.53 -8.04
CA TYR A 214 5.07 16.77 -7.30
C TYR A 214 4.96 17.41 -5.93
N CYS A 215 3.83 18.10 -5.73
CA CYS A 215 3.50 18.89 -4.56
C CYS A 215 3.80 18.15 -3.27
N ASP A 216 4.48 18.87 -2.39
CA ASP A 216 4.66 18.54 -0.99
C ASP A 216 3.28 18.37 -0.33
N PHE A 217 2.81 17.12 -0.20
CA PHE A 217 1.52 16.80 0.41
C PHE A 217 1.41 17.31 1.86
N SER A 218 2.54 17.61 2.52
CA SER A 218 2.55 18.24 3.83
C SER A 218 1.89 19.62 3.84
N LYS A 219 1.97 20.37 2.73
CA LYS A 219 1.35 21.70 2.60
C LYS A 219 -0.17 21.63 2.43
N ARG A 220 -0.70 20.54 1.87
CA ARG A 220 -2.14 20.37 1.68
C ARG A 220 -2.86 19.92 2.96
N SER A 221 -2.18 19.17 3.84
CA SER A 221 -2.76 18.79 5.14
C SER A 221 -2.93 19.97 6.10
N GLU A 222 -2.12 21.02 5.98
CA GLU A 222 -2.29 22.25 6.75
C GLU A 222 -3.48 23.09 6.23
N GLU A 223 -3.73 23.10 4.92
CA GLU A 223 -4.87 23.80 4.31
C GLU A 223 -6.21 23.07 4.52
N GLU A 224 -6.22 21.74 4.67
CA GLU A 224 -7.43 20.93 4.90
C GLU A 224 -7.74 20.66 6.38
N GLY A 225 -7.06 21.32 7.32
CA GLY A 225 -7.48 21.37 8.72
C GLY A 225 -7.40 20.06 9.51
N TYR A 226 -6.60 19.09 9.09
CA TYR A 226 -6.35 17.88 9.87
C TYR A 226 -5.13 18.07 10.76
N LYS A 227 -5.36 18.53 12.00
CA LYS A 227 -4.34 18.48 13.06
C LYS A 227 -3.99 17.03 13.37
N LEU A 228 -2.75 16.65 13.10
CA LEU A 228 -2.15 15.42 13.61
C LEU A 228 -1.94 15.58 15.12
N VAL A 229 -2.56 14.70 15.91
CA VAL A 229 -2.21 14.45 17.32
C VAL A 229 -1.22 13.29 17.35
#